data_AF-A0A1E5IQE8-F1
#
_entry.id   AF-A0A1E5IQE8-F1
#
_cell.length_a   1.000
_cell.length_b   1.000
_cell.length_c   1.000
_cell.angle_alpha   90.00
_cell.angle_beta   90.00
_cell.angle_gamma   90.00
#
_symmetry.space_group_name_H-M   'P 1'
#
loop_
_entity.id
_entity.type
_entity.pdbx_description
1 polymer ?
#
loop_
_entity_poly.entity_id
_entity_poly.type
_entity_poly.pdbx_seq_one_letter_code
_entity_poly.pdbx_strand_id
1 'polypeptide(L)'
;MVVQRHNFSITASIDQRLSLVVFTSICLTSFLAWPSFTITWYIILRYACAMLLLSYLGWQFYQLKTWHCSFWIDEAGKAGLSKPNISCQLKRFWVSPFAVVFQLKNDQSSHFVIVWRDMLDDTSYRHLCRLVLAHG
;
A
#
# COMPACT_ATOMS: atom_id res chain seq x y z
N MET A 1 3.08 33.62 -11.28
CA MET A 1 2.00 32.99 -10.48
C MET A 1 2.65 31.99 -9.55
N VAL A 2 2.48 32.14 -8.24
CA VAL A 2 3.02 31.19 -7.26
C VAL A 2 2.16 29.94 -7.34
N VAL A 3 2.75 28.88 -7.85
CA VAL A 3 2.06 27.64 -8.12
C VAL A 3 1.96 26.84 -6.81
N GLN A 4 0.74 26.68 -6.28
CA GLN A 4 0.51 26.08 -4.98
C GLN A 4 0.59 24.55 -5.06
N ARG A 5 1.64 23.98 -4.46
CA ARG A 5 1.85 22.52 -4.40
C ARG A 5 1.24 21.95 -3.13
N HIS A 6 0.33 20.99 -3.29
CA HIS A 6 -0.23 20.23 -2.20
C HIS A 6 0.54 18.93 -1.99
N ASN A 7 1.19 18.80 -0.83
CA ASN A 7 1.93 17.60 -0.45
C ASN A 7 0.99 16.63 0.28
N PHE A 8 0.98 15.38 -0.18
CA PHE A 8 0.26 14.28 0.44
C PHE A 8 1.26 13.23 0.91
N SER A 9 1.16 12.84 2.18
CA SER A 9 1.92 11.73 2.75
C SER A 9 0.98 10.56 3.01
N ILE A 10 1.21 9.46 2.30
CA ILE A 10 0.46 8.22 2.40
C ILE A 10 1.17 7.27 3.36
N THR A 11 0.42 6.66 4.27
CA THR A 11 0.86 5.53 5.08
C THR A 11 0.22 4.23 4.59
N ALA A 12 0.80 3.08 4.91
CA ALA A 12 0.22 1.80 4.49
C ALA A 12 -1.22 1.61 5.02
N SER A 13 -2.09 1.08 4.16
CA SER A 13 -3.51 0.87 4.47
C SER A 13 -3.71 -0.20 5.56
N ILE A 14 -4.68 0.02 6.44
CA ILE A 14 -5.12 -0.94 7.46
C ILE A 14 -5.70 -2.20 6.80
N ASP A 15 -6.39 -2.10 5.66
CA ASP A 15 -6.89 -3.27 4.93
C ASP A 15 -5.78 -4.21 4.48
N GLN A 16 -4.64 -3.66 4.05
CA GLN A 16 -3.47 -4.47 3.69
C GLN A 16 -2.89 -5.19 4.92
N ARG A 17 -2.91 -4.55 6.09
CA ARG A 17 -2.48 -5.16 7.35
C ARG A 17 -3.46 -6.25 7.81
N LEU A 18 -4.76 -6.00 7.70
CA LEU A 18 -5.81 -6.94 8.10
C LEU A 18 -5.82 -8.18 7.21
N SER A 19 -5.69 -8.02 5.89
CA SER A 19 -5.58 -9.16 4.96
C SER A 19 -4.36 -10.04 5.27
N LEU A 20 -3.23 -9.44 5.64
CA LEU A 20 -2.03 -10.17 6.06
C LEU A 20 -2.28 -10.97 7.35
N VAL A 21 -2.98 -10.40 8.33
CA VAL A 21 -3.36 -11.09 9.57
C VAL A 21 -4.33 -12.24 9.30
N VAL A 22 -5.33 -12.04 8.44
CA VAL A 22 -6.28 -13.09 8.06
C VAL A 22 -5.57 -14.24 7.35
N PHE A 23 -4.69 -13.94 6.40
CA PHE A 23 -3.89 -14.95 5.71
C PHE A 23 -3.01 -15.74 6.70
N THR A 24 -2.39 -15.04 7.64
CA THR A 24 -1.61 -15.64 8.74
C THR A 24 -2.47 -16.61 9.54
N SER A 25 -3.67 -16.20 9.95
CA SER A 25 -4.61 -17.03 10.71
C SER A 25 -5.00 -18.30 9.93
N ILE A 26 -5.28 -18.19 8.63
CA ILE A 26 -5.60 -19.34 7.77
C ILE A 26 -4.41 -20.31 7.66
N CYS A 27 -3.19 -19.79 7.52
CA CYS A 27 -1.99 -20.62 7.49
C CYS A 27 -1.77 -21.33 8.84
N LEU A 28 -1.88 -20.62 9.97
CA LEU A 28 -1.72 -21.23 11.29
C LEU A 28 -2.80 -22.27 11.60
N THR A 29 -4.05 -22.02 11.21
CA THR A 29 -5.13 -23.01 11.39
C THR A 29 -4.91 -24.25 10.54
N SER A 30 -4.36 -24.10 9.32
CA SER A 30 -3.94 -25.24 8.48
C SER A 30 -2.83 -26.06 9.15
N PHE A 31 -1.86 -25.39 9.80
CA PHE A 31 -0.86 -26.08 10.61
C PHE A 31 -1.45 -26.69 11.88
N LEU A 32 -2.49 -26.12 12.50
CA LEU A 32 -3.13 -26.64 13.70
C LEU A 32 -3.97 -27.89 13.41
N ALA A 33 -4.68 -27.92 12.28
CA ALA A 33 -5.50 -29.04 11.81
C ALA A 33 -4.67 -30.24 11.31
N TRP A 34 -3.34 -30.15 11.36
CA TRP A 34 -2.45 -31.18 10.87
C TRP A 34 -2.51 -32.46 11.73
N PRO A 35 -2.65 -33.66 11.13
CA PRO A 35 -2.77 -34.92 11.87
C PRO A 35 -1.52 -35.22 12.72
N SER A 36 -1.72 -35.87 13.87
CA SER A 36 -0.67 -36.18 14.83
C SER A 36 0.20 -37.34 14.33
N PHE A 37 1.26 -37.03 13.59
CA PHE A 37 2.31 -37.99 13.25
C PHE A 37 3.30 -38.12 14.41
N THR A 38 3.67 -39.35 14.76
CA THR A 38 4.64 -39.67 15.82
C THR A 38 6.11 -39.57 15.38
N ILE A 39 6.36 -39.31 14.09
CA ILE A 39 7.72 -39.22 13.54
C ILE A 39 8.35 -37.87 13.93
N THR A 40 9.40 -37.91 14.76
CA THR A 40 10.09 -36.73 15.29
C THR A 40 10.59 -35.76 14.22
N TRP A 41 11.14 -36.25 13.11
CA TRP A 41 11.61 -35.38 12.00
C TRP A 41 10.48 -34.57 11.37
N TYR A 42 9.28 -35.16 11.27
CA TYR A 42 8.11 -34.50 10.71
C TYR A 42 7.61 -33.35 11.61
N ILE A 43 7.71 -33.55 12.92
CA ILE A 43 7.39 -32.53 13.92
C ILE A 43 8.36 -31.35 13.81
N ILE A 44 9.67 -31.63 13.68
CA ILE A 44 10.69 -30.59 13.49
C ILE A 44 10.42 -29.78 12.22
N LEU A 45 10.15 -30.46 11.10
CA LEU A 45 9.84 -29.79 9.82
C LEU A 45 8.61 -28.89 9.92
N ARG A 46 7.54 -29.36 10.59
CA ARG A 46 6.30 -28.59 10.80
C ARG A 46 6.58 -27.28 11.54
N TYR A 47 7.29 -27.34 12.67
CA TYR A 47 7.61 -26.15 13.44
C TYR A 47 8.60 -25.23 12.70
N ALA A 48 9.55 -25.79 11.95
CA ALA A 48 10.46 -24.99 11.11
C ALA A 48 9.70 -24.21 10.03
N CYS A 49 8.76 -24.85 9.32
CA CYS A 49 7.90 -24.17 8.34
C CYS A 49 7.03 -23.10 8.99
N ALA A 50 6.43 -23.38 10.15
CA ALA A 50 5.62 -22.39 10.87
C ALA A 50 6.45 -21.17 11.29
N MET A 51 7.67 -21.38 11.81
CA MET A 51 8.57 -20.30 12.21
C MET A 51 9.06 -19.47 11.02
N LEU A 52 9.37 -20.09 9.88
CA LEU A 52 9.71 -19.38 8.64
C LEU A 52 8.53 -18.54 8.13
N LEU A 53 7.32 -19.05 8.23
CA LEU A 53 6.12 -18.34 7.79
C LEU A 53 5.85 -17.14 8.70
N LEU A 54 5.93 -17.32 10.03
CA LEU A 54 5.79 -16.25 11.01
C LEU A 54 6.87 -15.17 10.86
N SER A 55 8.12 -15.54 10.62
CA SER A 55 9.21 -14.57 10.43
C SER A 55 9.03 -13.77 9.14
N TYR A 56 8.63 -14.41 8.04
CA TYR A 56 8.31 -13.74 6.79
C TYR A 56 7.15 -12.75 6.95
N LEU A 57 6.08 -13.15 7.62
CA LEU A 57 4.92 -12.30 7.87
C LEU A 57 5.25 -11.13 8.80
N GLY A 58 6.03 -11.37 9.85
CA GLY A 58 6.54 -10.31 10.73
C GLY A 58 7.39 -9.30 9.98
N TRP A 59 8.24 -9.76 9.06
CA TRP A 59 9.02 -8.90 8.17
C TRP A 59 8.13 -8.06 7.25
N GLN A 60 7.14 -8.67 6.60
CA GLN A 60 6.20 -7.96 5.74
C GLN A 60 5.40 -6.92 6.51
N PHE A 61 4.95 -7.25 7.73
CA PHE A 61 4.26 -6.31 8.60
C PHE A 61 5.15 -5.12 8.98
N TYR A 62 6.42 -5.38 9.30
CA TYR A 62 7.39 -4.33 9.58
C TYR A 62 7.59 -3.41 8.37
N GLN A 63 7.79 -3.98 7.18
CA GLN A 63 7.94 -3.22 5.94
C GLN A 63 6.69 -2.38 5.63
N LEU A 64 5.49 -2.91 5.86
CA LEU A 64 4.25 -2.15 5.72
C LEU A 64 4.15 -1.02 6.76
N LYS A 65 4.66 -1.22 7.98
CA LYS A 65 4.65 -0.20 9.03
C LYS A 65 5.62 0.94 8.72
N THR A 66 6.77 0.64 8.13
CA THR A 66 7.79 1.62 7.76
C THR A 66 7.54 2.27 6.41
N TRP A 67 6.69 1.70 5.56
CA TRP A 67 6.36 2.27 4.26
C TRP A 67 5.60 3.59 4.40
N HIS A 68 6.20 4.65 3.84
CA HIS A 68 5.61 5.97 3.72
C HIS A 68 5.90 6.47 2.30
N CYS A 69 4.88 6.97 1.61
CA CYS A 69 5.05 7.56 0.29
C CYS A 69 4.54 8.99 0.30
N SER A 70 5.44 9.94 0.01
CA SER A 70 5.08 11.34 -0.13
C SER A 70 5.09 11.74 -1.60
N PHE A 71 4.01 12.33 -2.07
CA PHE A 71 3.87 12.86 -3.42
C PHE A 71 3.16 14.21 -3.35
N TRP A 72 3.32 15.01 -4.39
CA TRP A 72 2.72 16.33 -4.49
C TRP A 72 1.83 16.41 -5.73
N ILE A 73 0.75 17.17 -5.62
CA ILE A 73 -0.13 17.52 -6.74
C ILE A 73 -0.26 19.03 -6.77
N ASP A 74 -0.28 19.56 -7.98
CA ASP A 74 -0.33 20.97 -8.30
C ASP A 74 -1.69 21.34 -8.92
N GLU A 75 -2.14 22.57 -8.72
CA GLU A 75 -3.35 23.12 -9.36
C GLU A 75 -3.20 23.27 -10.88
N ALA A 76 -1.99 23.14 -11.41
CA ALA A 76 -1.75 23.05 -12.85
C ALA A 76 -1.92 21.63 -13.43
N GLY A 77 -2.35 20.64 -12.63
CA GLY A 77 -2.46 19.23 -13.04
C GLY A 77 -1.12 18.50 -13.13
N LYS A 78 -0.05 19.10 -12.62
CA LYS A 78 1.25 18.44 -12.46
C LYS A 78 1.27 17.69 -11.15
N ALA A 79 1.84 16.50 -11.15
CA ALA A 79 2.00 15.71 -9.94
C ALA A 79 3.40 15.09 -9.92
N GLY A 80 3.97 14.86 -8.74
CA GLY A 80 5.31 14.31 -8.66
C GLY A 80 5.53 13.55 -7.38
N LEU A 81 6.48 12.62 -7.38
CA LEU A 81 6.93 12.01 -6.14
C LEU A 81 7.83 13.01 -5.40
N SER A 82 7.72 13.05 -4.07
CA SER A 82 8.57 13.93 -3.27
C SER A 82 10.04 13.50 -3.30
N LYS A 83 10.32 12.23 -3.63
CA LYS A 83 11.65 11.66 -3.87
C LYS A 83 11.56 10.56 -4.93
N PRO A 84 12.25 10.64 -6.07
CA PRO A 84 12.91 11.82 -6.68
C PRO A 84 11.89 12.88 -7.14
N ASN A 85 12.29 14.17 -7.14
CA ASN A 85 11.44 15.32 -7.49
C ASN A 85 11.18 15.39 -9.01
N ILE A 86 10.49 14.38 -9.52
CA ILE A 86 10.14 14.22 -10.93
C ILE A 86 8.74 14.79 -11.12
N SER A 87 8.63 15.76 -12.02
CA SER A 87 7.33 16.25 -12.47
C SER A 87 6.73 15.28 -13.47
N CYS A 88 5.63 14.65 -13.10
CA CYS A 88 4.82 13.79 -13.93
C CYS A 88 3.52 14.50 -14.32
N GLN A 89 2.95 14.07 -15.45
CA GLN A 89 1.56 14.36 -15.77
C GLN A 89 0.66 13.41 -14.98
N LEU A 90 -0.37 13.97 -14.36
CA LEU A 90 -1.41 13.21 -13.69
C LEU A 90 -2.39 12.70 -14.75
N LYS A 91 -2.64 11.40 -14.77
CA LYS A 91 -3.70 10.79 -15.57
C LYS A 91 -4.64 10.01 -14.66
N ARG A 92 -5.90 10.40 -14.62
CA ARG A 92 -6.93 9.70 -13.85
C ARG A 92 -7.21 8.35 -14.49
N PHE A 93 -7.25 7.32 -13.65
CA PHE A 93 -7.72 6.00 -14.06
C PHE A 93 -9.09 5.71 -13.45
N TRP A 94 -9.20 5.85 -12.13
CA TRP A 94 -10.44 5.58 -11.41
C TRP A 94 -10.52 6.38 -10.10
N VAL A 95 -11.70 6.91 -9.78
CA VAL A 95 -11.95 7.64 -8.53
C VAL A 95 -13.21 7.05 -7.92
N SER A 96 -13.09 6.53 -6.70
CA SER A 96 -14.23 6.07 -5.90
C SER A 96 -14.15 6.64 -4.49
N PRO A 97 -15.24 6.59 -3.71
CA PRO A 97 -15.23 6.98 -2.30
C PRO A 97 -14.30 6.13 -1.42
N PHE A 98 -13.90 4.95 -1.89
CA PHE A 98 -13.10 3.97 -1.11
C PHE A 98 -11.64 3.93 -1.54
N ALA A 99 -11.37 4.12 -2.83
CA ALA A 99 -10.02 4.13 -3.40
C ALA A 99 -9.94 5.03 -4.64
N VAL A 100 -8.80 5.69 -4.80
CA VAL A 100 -8.44 6.45 -6.00
C VAL A 100 -7.22 5.81 -6.65
N VAL A 101 -7.32 5.62 -7.96
CA VAL A 101 -6.23 5.11 -8.80
C VAL A 101 -5.90 6.16 -9.85
N PHE A 102 -4.66 6.60 -9.85
CA PHE A 102 -4.14 7.51 -10.84
C PHE A 102 -2.76 7.07 -11.29
N GLN A 103 -2.41 7.48 -12.51
CA GLN A 103 -1.13 7.21 -13.13
C GLN A 103 -0.32 8.51 -13.16
N LEU A 104 0.92 8.43 -12.70
CA LEU A 104 1.93 9.46 -12.83
C LEU A 104 2.79 9.11 -14.04
N LYS A 105 2.58 9.80 -15.16
CA LYS A 105 3.34 9.58 -16.38
C LYS A 105 4.45 10.62 -16.49
N ASN A 106 5.68 10.17 -16.55
CA ASN A 106 6.84 10.93 -16.99
C ASN A 106 7.26 10.47 -18.40
N ASP A 107 8.10 11.23 -19.09
CA ASP A 107 8.62 10.89 -20.42
C ASP A 107 9.37 9.55 -20.44
N GLN A 108 9.93 9.13 -19.30
CA GLN A 108 10.71 7.89 -19.17
C GLN A 108 10.00 6.77 -18.40
N SER A 109 9.04 7.08 -17.53
CA SER A 109 8.44 6.08 -16.64
C SER A 109 6.98 6.38 -16.35
N SER A 110 6.20 5.32 -16.15
CA SER A 110 4.81 5.42 -15.74
C SER A 110 4.62 4.70 -14.42
N HIS A 111 4.17 5.42 -13.40
CA HIS A 111 3.93 4.89 -12.06
C HIS A 111 2.43 4.89 -11.77
N PHE A 112 1.89 3.72 -11.45
CA PHE A 112 0.53 3.61 -10.95
C PHE A 112 0.53 3.81 -9.44
N VAL A 113 -0.32 4.72 -8.98
CA VAL A 113 -0.51 5.00 -7.56
C VAL A 113 -1.95 4.66 -7.20
N ILE A 114 -2.09 3.76 -6.24
CA ILE A 114 -3.37 3.37 -5.65
C ILE A 114 -3.39 3.93 -4.24
N VAL A 115 -4.39 4.77 -3.96
CA VAL A 115 -4.57 5.41 -2.66
C VAL A 115 -5.92 4.99 -2.11
N TRP A 116 -5.90 4.20 -1.04
CA TRP A 116 -7.11 3.82 -0.31
C TRP A 116 -7.53 4.94 0.63
N ARG A 117 -8.83 5.06 0.90
CA ARG A 117 -9.39 6.07 1.81
C ARG A 117 -8.70 6.07 3.17
N ASP A 118 -8.39 4.90 3.67
CA ASP A 118 -7.78 4.70 4.99
C ASP A 118 -6.29 5.09 5.06
N MET A 119 -5.64 5.35 3.92
CA MET A 119 -4.24 5.79 3.89
C MET A 119 -4.06 7.29 4.13
N LEU A 120 -5.14 8.07 4.10
CA LEU A 120 -5.16 9.51 4.35
C LEU A 120 -6.34 9.88 5.25
N ASP A 121 -6.22 11.02 5.95
CA ASP A 121 -7.37 11.61 6.64
C ASP A 121 -8.52 11.94 5.67
N ASP A 122 -9.77 11.86 6.14
CA ASP A 122 -10.97 12.03 5.31
C ASP A 122 -10.98 13.37 4.55
N THR A 123 -10.49 14.44 5.18
CA THR A 123 -10.36 15.77 4.58
C THR A 123 -9.34 15.77 3.44
N SER A 124 -8.14 15.24 3.70
CA SER A 124 -7.04 15.14 2.74
C SER A 124 -7.39 14.21 1.57
N TYR A 125 -8.08 13.11 1.84
CA TYR A 125 -8.56 12.17 0.83
C TYR A 125 -9.60 12.81 -0.09
N ARG A 126 -10.60 13.52 0.46
CA ARG A 126 -11.57 14.25 -0.36
C ARG A 126 -10.90 15.33 -1.20
N HIS A 127 -9.92 16.03 -0.63
CA HIS A 127 -9.16 17.04 -1.36
C HIS A 127 -8.38 16.43 -2.53
N LEU A 128 -7.72 15.30 -2.30
CA LEU A 128 -7.05 14.53 -3.35
C LEU A 128 -8.03 14.10 -4.44
N CYS A 129 -9.20 13.57 -4.07
CA CYS A 129 -10.22 13.18 -5.04
C CYS A 129 -10.65 14.37 -5.90
N ARG A 130 -10.87 15.54 -5.30
CA ARG A 130 -11.23 16.77 -6.03
C ARG A 130 -10.12 17.19 -7.00
N LEU A 131 -8.86 17.16 -6.56
CA LEU A 131 -7.72 17.50 -7.41
C LEU A 131 -7.58 16.54 -8.59
N VAL A 132 -7.70 15.23 -8.36
CA VAL A 132 -7.64 14.19 -9.41
C VAL A 132 -8.84 14.28 -10.35
N LEU A 133 -10.03 14.63 -9.84
CA LEU A 133 -11.21 14.84 -10.68
C LEU A 133 -11.11 16.09 -11.54
N ALA A 134 -10.50 17.16 -11.02
CA ALA A 134 -10.37 18.43 -11.71
C ALA A 134 -9.25 18.43 -12.78
N HIS A 135 -8.18 17.65 -12.59
CA HIS A 135 -6.98 17.75 -13.42
C HIS A 135 -6.50 16.44 -14.05
N GLY A 136 -7.22 15.32 -13.87
CA GLY A 136 -6.80 13.99 -14.34
C GLY A 136 -7.66 13.39 -15.45
#